data_AF-A0A197JG89-F1
#
_entry.id   AF-A0A197JG89-F1
#
_cell.length_a   1.000
_cell.length_b   1.000
_cell.length_c   1.000
_cell.angle_alpha   90.00
_cell.angle_beta   90.00
_cell.angle_gamma   90.00
#
_symmetry.space_group_name_H-M   'P 1'
#
loop_
_entity.id
_entity.type
_entity.pdbx_description
1 polymer ?
#
loop_
_entity_poly.entity_id
_entity_poly.type
_entity_poly.pdbx_seq_one_letter_code
_entity_poly.pdbx_strand_id
1 'polypeptide(L)'
;MTRRLANLTLIVAATVTTFLFTLTHASSTKAQYTQDASTGIKTLNSNWYSQDTGLWDGAWWQSANALTTLADFAILQPGAANSLGIANIIQNTVKNAPKKFPGFINTFYDDEGWWAMGLIHSYDATGNEGYLETAADIFKDMQTGGGTPCMGGIFWSKDRKYVNAIANELYLTVAAALANRIPSNRTYAQIAVNEWKWFQGSGMVNGRGLINDGLDGNCKNNGLQTWSVNQGVILGALVELSKGSLLGGSVLNTARTLAKAAIKALSNQDGILVETDKCETQANACGFDAKQFKGVFIRNLGYLNQVIGDGDIRAFILRNADSVLIKDRDSNNRMGVAWAGPVIAANGASHGSALDALVAAARVA
;
A
#
# COMPACT_ATOMS: atom_id res chain seq x y z
N MET A 1 -86.12 -33.57 -7.33
CA MET A 1 -85.03 -34.13 -6.51
C MET A 1 -83.80 -34.27 -7.42
N THR A 2 -82.86 -33.31 -7.38
CA THR A 2 -81.50 -33.44 -6.77
C THR A 2 -80.60 -34.42 -7.56
N ARG A 3 -79.38 -34.10 -8.01
CA ARG A 3 -78.41 -33.03 -7.69
C ARG A 3 -77.39 -32.92 -8.84
N ARG A 4 -76.92 -31.70 -9.13
CA ARG A 4 -75.70 -31.39 -9.87
C ARG A 4 -74.47 -31.71 -9.01
N LEU A 5 -73.41 -32.26 -9.60
CA LEU A 5 -72.07 -32.29 -9.01
C LEU A 5 -71.15 -31.43 -9.87
N ALA A 6 -70.60 -30.40 -9.24
CA ALA A 6 -69.64 -29.46 -9.82
C ALA A 6 -68.22 -30.03 -9.63
N ASN A 7 -67.42 -30.03 -10.69
CA ASN A 7 -65.98 -30.30 -10.60
C ASN A 7 -65.27 -29.05 -10.09
N LEU A 8 -64.73 -29.13 -8.88
CA LEU A 8 -63.87 -28.11 -8.28
C LEU A 8 -62.42 -28.42 -8.67
N THR A 9 -61.82 -27.60 -9.53
CA THR A 9 -60.40 -27.70 -9.86
C THR A 9 -59.59 -27.05 -8.73
N LEU A 10 -58.83 -27.84 -7.98
CA LEU A 10 -57.96 -27.37 -6.91
C LEU A 10 -56.64 -26.86 -7.52
N ILE A 11 -56.44 -25.55 -7.56
CA ILE A 11 -55.13 -24.95 -7.89
C ILE A 11 -54.28 -24.96 -6.62
N VAL A 12 -53.31 -25.86 -6.54
CA VAL A 12 -52.28 -25.84 -5.50
C VAL A 12 -51.21 -24.84 -5.92
N ALA A 13 -51.26 -23.63 -5.37
CA ALA A 13 -50.17 -22.67 -5.50
C ALA A 13 -49.01 -23.13 -4.61
N ALA A 14 -47.99 -23.74 -5.22
CA ALA A 14 -46.74 -24.02 -4.54
C ALA A 14 -45.97 -22.70 -4.35
N THR A 15 -46.03 -22.12 -3.16
CA THR A 15 -45.12 -21.06 -2.74
C THR A 15 -43.72 -21.64 -2.62
N VAL A 16 -42.89 -21.44 -3.64
CA VAL A 16 -41.45 -21.66 -3.56
C VAL A 16 -40.89 -20.52 -2.71
N THR A 17 -40.68 -20.78 -1.42
CA THR A 17 -39.95 -19.88 -0.55
C THR A 17 -38.46 -20.03 -0.88
N THR A 18 -37.95 -19.20 -1.80
CA THR A 18 -36.52 -19.09 -2.05
C THR A 18 -35.86 -18.50 -0.81
N PHE A 19 -35.29 -19.35 0.03
CA PHE A 19 -34.33 -18.91 1.04
C PHE A 19 -33.09 -18.41 0.32
N LEU A 20 -33.02 -17.09 0.11
CA LEU A 20 -31.77 -16.39 -0.14
C LEU A 20 -30.92 -16.51 1.13
N PHE A 21 -30.16 -17.60 1.26
CA PHE A 21 -29.03 -17.61 2.16
C PHE A 21 -28.00 -16.62 1.61
N THR A 22 -28.05 -15.37 2.07
CA THR A 22 -26.86 -14.54 2.06
C THR A 22 -25.85 -15.24 2.97
N LEU A 23 -24.95 -16.02 2.40
CA LEU A 23 -23.74 -16.48 3.08
C LEU A 23 -22.98 -15.21 3.48
N THR A 24 -23.25 -14.71 4.68
CA THR A 24 -22.34 -13.79 5.36
C THR A 24 -21.09 -14.59 5.63
N HIS A 25 -20.13 -14.56 4.70
CA HIS A 25 -18.78 -15.02 5.00
C HIS A 25 -18.30 -14.17 6.17
N ALA A 26 -18.19 -14.79 7.34
CA ALA A 26 -17.54 -14.15 8.47
C ALA A 26 -16.10 -13.87 8.04
N SER A 27 -15.65 -12.62 8.18
CA SER A 27 -14.26 -12.25 7.92
C SER A 27 -13.34 -13.19 8.68
N SER A 28 -12.22 -13.55 8.06
CA SER A 28 -11.16 -14.29 8.72
C SER A 28 -10.73 -13.58 10.02
N THR A 29 -10.32 -14.36 11.02
CA THR A 29 -9.80 -13.85 12.29
C THR A 29 -8.37 -13.33 12.12
N LYS A 30 -7.90 -12.48 13.07
CA LYS A 30 -6.51 -12.04 13.10
C LYS A 30 -5.50 -13.19 13.02
N ALA A 31 -5.75 -14.28 13.74
CA ALA A 31 -4.87 -15.46 13.73
C ALA A 31 -4.81 -16.13 12.33
N GLN A 32 -5.93 -16.19 11.62
CA GLN A 32 -5.97 -16.70 10.25
C GLN A 32 -5.19 -15.78 9.30
N TYR A 33 -5.43 -14.47 9.32
CA TYR A 33 -4.65 -13.54 8.51
C TYR A 33 -3.15 -13.58 8.81
N THR A 34 -2.74 -13.75 10.08
CA THR A 34 -1.33 -13.95 10.43
C THR A 34 -0.77 -15.23 9.80
N GLN A 35 -1.51 -16.32 9.81
CA GLN A 35 -1.10 -17.60 9.20
C GLN A 35 -1.02 -17.50 7.66
N ASP A 36 -1.98 -16.83 7.05
CA ASP A 36 -2.03 -16.60 5.61
C ASP A 36 -0.89 -15.68 5.16
N ALA A 37 -0.64 -14.58 5.88
CA ALA A 37 0.51 -13.71 5.64
C ALA A 37 1.84 -14.46 5.83
N SER A 38 1.96 -15.33 6.84
CA SER A 38 3.14 -16.19 7.02
C SER A 38 3.37 -17.11 5.84
N THR A 39 2.29 -17.66 5.26
CA THR A 39 2.35 -18.50 4.06
C THR A 39 2.77 -17.67 2.84
N GLY A 40 2.19 -16.48 2.67
CA GLY A 40 2.57 -15.53 1.62
C GLY A 40 4.05 -15.14 1.72
N ILE A 41 4.57 -14.81 2.91
CA ILE A 41 6.00 -14.49 3.11
C ILE A 41 6.89 -15.66 2.69
N LYS A 42 6.55 -16.90 3.06
CA LYS A 42 7.30 -18.08 2.60
C LYS A 42 7.29 -18.18 1.09
N THR A 43 6.12 -18.07 0.46
CA THR A 43 5.99 -18.13 -1.00
C THR A 43 6.79 -17.02 -1.68
N LEU A 44 6.69 -15.78 -1.18
CA LEU A 44 7.41 -14.62 -1.69
C LEU A 44 8.93 -14.89 -1.71
N ASN A 45 9.46 -15.34 -0.58
CA ASN A 45 10.89 -15.57 -0.40
C ASN A 45 11.39 -16.80 -1.16
N SER A 46 10.60 -17.87 -1.25
CA SER A 46 11.01 -19.09 -1.96
C SER A 46 10.98 -18.96 -3.48
N ASN A 47 10.16 -18.07 -4.04
CA ASN A 47 9.99 -17.97 -5.49
C ASN A 47 10.80 -16.82 -6.11
N TRP A 48 10.96 -15.70 -5.40
CA TRP A 48 11.46 -14.48 -6.02
C TRP A 48 12.65 -13.83 -5.29
N TYR A 49 12.97 -14.22 -4.05
CA TYR A 49 14.11 -13.64 -3.33
C TYR A 49 15.44 -14.29 -3.73
N SER A 50 16.44 -13.47 -4.05
CA SER A 50 17.81 -13.90 -4.31
C SER A 50 18.70 -13.57 -3.11
N GLN A 51 19.33 -14.59 -2.51
CA GLN A 51 20.28 -14.39 -1.40
C GLN A 51 21.51 -13.58 -1.83
N ASP A 52 21.99 -13.77 -3.05
CA ASP A 52 23.20 -13.13 -3.57
C ASP A 52 23.02 -11.61 -3.75
N THR A 53 21.83 -11.20 -4.19
CA THR A 53 21.51 -9.80 -4.48
C THR A 53 20.77 -9.12 -3.34
N GLY A 54 20.07 -9.87 -2.49
CA GLY A 54 19.16 -9.33 -1.49
C GLY A 54 17.92 -8.69 -2.10
N LEU A 55 17.51 -9.07 -3.32
CA LEU A 55 16.39 -8.49 -4.04
C LEU A 55 15.34 -9.55 -4.42
N TRP A 56 14.08 -9.13 -4.51
CA TRP A 56 12.99 -9.92 -5.08
C TRP A 56 12.87 -9.61 -6.58
N ASP A 57 12.80 -10.64 -7.43
CA ASP A 57 12.77 -10.52 -8.91
C ASP A 57 13.97 -9.79 -9.53
N GLY A 58 15.01 -9.47 -8.75
CA GLY A 58 16.04 -8.49 -9.15
C GLY A 58 15.49 -7.06 -9.35
N ALA A 59 14.23 -6.84 -8.98
CA ALA A 59 13.51 -5.58 -9.07
C ALA A 59 14.01 -4.62 -7.98
N TRP A 60 14.01 -3.32 -8.26
CA TRP A 60 14.66 -2.36 -7.37
C TRP A 60 13.71 -1.81 -6.31
N TRP A 61 12.93 -0.78 -6.62
CA TRP A 61 12.04 -0.15 -5.65
C TRP A 61 10.89 -1.08 -5.18
N GLN A 62 10.55 -2.10 -5.97
CA GLN A 62 9.60 -3.14 -5.58
C GLN A 62 10.18 -4.02 -4.46
N SER A 63 11.50 -4.28 -4.46
CA SER A 63 12.16 -4.99 -3.36
C SER A 63 12.14 -4.18 -2.06
N ALA A 64 12.25 -2.85 -2.15
CA ALA A 64 12.08 -1.99 -0.98
C ALA A 64 10.67 -2.11 -0.39
N ASN A 65 9.65 -2.24 -1.23
CA ASN A 65 8.27 -2.48 -0.77
C ASN A 65 8.10 -3.85 -0.13
N ALA A 66 8.67 -4.91 -0.70
CA ALA A 66 8.69 -6.23 -0.08
C ALA A 66 9.38 -6.20 1.30
N LEU A 67 10.51 -5.48 1.41
CA LEU A 67 11.21 -5.25 2.66
C LEU A 67 10.31 -4.54 3.70
N THR A 68 9.60 -3.48 3.31
CA THR A 68 8.63 -2.80 4.17
C THR A 68 7.54 -3.75 4.66
N THR A 69 6.96 -4.57 3.78
CA THR A 69 5.92 -5.55 4.13
C THR A 69 6.42 -6.57 5.16
N LEU A 70 7.64 -7.09 4.97
CA LEU A 70 8.29 -8.03 5.90
C LEU A 70 8.55 -7.38 7.26
N ALA A 71 9.08 -6.16 7.28
CA ALA A 71 9.34 -5.41 8.51
C ALA A 71 8.04 -5.09 9.26
N ASP A 72 6.98 -4.67 8.56
CA ASP A 72 5.65 -4.47 9.12
C ASP A 72 5.09 -5.74 9.77
N PHE A 73 5.22 -6.87 9.08
CA PHE A 73 4.80 -8.15 9.64
C PHE A 73 5.62 -8.52 10.89
N ALA A 74 6.92 -8.23 10.90
CA ALA A 74 7.78 -8.46 12.06
C ALA A 74 7.39 -7.62 13.28
N ILE A 75 7.01 -6.35 13.06
CA ILE A 75 6.49 -5.46 14.12
C ILE A 75 5.16 -6.02 14.65
N LEU A 76 4.25 -6.43 13.77
CA LEU A 76 2.92 -6.89 14.16
C LEU A 76 2.93 -8.26 14.84
N GLN A 77 3.77 -9.19 14.37
CA GLN A 77 3.74 -10.61 14.73
C GLN A 77 5.17 -11.16 14.97
N PRO A 78 5.88 -10.68 16.02
CA PRO A 78 7.30 -10.96 16.22
C PRO A 78 7.62 -12.45 16.35
N GLY A 79 6.77 -13.25 17.01
CA GLY A 79 6.98 -14.70 17.14
C GLY A 79 6.91 -15.46 15.82
N ALA A 80 5.94 -15.11 14.96
CA ALA A 80 5.83 -15.68 13.62
C ALA A 80 6.98 -15.23 12.72
N ALA A 81 7.34 -13.95 12.79
CA ALA A 81 8.45 -13.37 12.04
C ALA A 81 9.80 -13.98 12.40
N ASN A 82 10.05 -14.25 13.68
CA ASN A 82 11.24 -14.98 14.13
C ASN A 82 11.31 -16.39 13.53
N SER A 83 10.18 -17.12 13.54
CA SER A 83 10.08 -18.46 12.96
C SER A 83 10.29 -18.46 11.43
N LEU A 84 10.05 -17.34 10.77
CA LEU A 84 10.28 -17.13 9.33
C LEU A 84 11.68 -16.61 9.02
N GLY A 85 12.49 -16.27 10.03
CA GLY A 85 13.82 -15.70 9.85
C GLY A 85 13.82 -14.31 9.19
N ILE A 86 12.76 -13.51 9.37
CA ILE A 86 12.60 -12.22 8.69
C ILE A 86 13.77 -11.26 9.00
N ALA A 87 14.27 -11.23 10.24
CA ALA A 87 15.42 -10.40 10.61
C ALA A 87 16.67 -10.73 9.78
N ASN A 88 16.91 -12.01 9.46
CA ASN A 88 18.03 -12.43 8.61
C ASN A 88 17.84 -11.97 7.16
N ILE A 89 16.59 -12.00 6.66
CA ILE A 89 16.25 -11.53 5.31
C ILE A 89 16.45 -10.01 5.21
N ILE A 90 15.99 -9.25 6.21
CA ILE A 90 16.25 -7.80 6.33
C ILE A 90 17.75 -7.55 6.31
N GLN A 91 18.51 -8.21 7.18
CA GLN A 91 19.96 -8.04 7.26
C GLN A 91 20.66 -8.36 5.93
N ASN A 92 20.27 -9.45 5.27
CA ASN A 92 20.85 -9.84 3.98
C ASN A 92 20.50 -8.83 2.87
N THR A 93 19.26 -8.33 2.87
CA THR A 93 18.80 -7.30 1.92
C THR A 93 19.61 -6.03 2.09
N VAL A 94 19.71 -5.50 3.31
CA VAL A 94 20.47 -4.26 3.59
C VAL A 94 21.95 -4.42 3.24
N LYS A 95 22.51 -5.60 3.43
CA LYS A 95 23.91 -5.89 3.07
C LYS A 95 24.16 -6.00 1.57
N ASN A 96 23.26 -6.62 0.80
CA ASN A 96 23.54 -7.01 -0.58
C ASN A 96 22.88 -6.12 -1.63
N ALA A 97 21.68 -5.59 -1.39
CA ALA A 97 20.98 -4.71 -2.33
C ALA A 97 21.82 -3.48 -2.76
N PRO A 98 22.55 -2.78 -1.86
CA PRO A 98 23.32 -1.60 -2.26
C PRO A 98 24.54 -1.93 -3.14
N LYS A 99 24.85 -3.21 -3.40
CA LYS A 99 25.83 -3.58 -4.45
C LYS A 99 25.34 -3.23 -5.85
N LYS A 100 24.02 -3.18 -6.08
CA LYS A 100 23.43 -2.74 -7.35
C LYS A 100 23.48 -1.23 -7.50
N PHE A 101 23.11 -0.52 -6.43
CA PHE A 101 23.17 0.94 -6.35
C PHE A 101 23.74 1.35 -4.98
N PRO A 102 25.02 1.78 -4.92
CA PRO A 102 25.67 2.15 -3.67
C PRO A 102 24.87 3.17 -2.86
N GLY A 103 24.71 2.91 -1.56
CA GLY A 103 23.92 3.77 -0.66
C GLY A 103 22.41 3.75 -0.92
N PHE A 104 21.92 2.82 -1.75
CA PHE A 104 20.52 2.78 -2.22
C PHE A 104 20.12 3.97 -3.11
N ILE A 105 21.10 4.73 -3.60
CA ILE A 105 20.93 5.96 -4.37
C ILE A 105 21.00 5.63 -5.86
N ASN A 106 19.97 6.00 -6.63
CA ASN A 106 19.94 5.82 -8.09
C ASN A 106 19.51 7.12 -8.79
N THR A 107 18.96 7.06 -10.01
CA THR A 107 18.54 8.27 -10.75
C THR A 107 17.21 8.86 -10.27
N PHE A 108 16.41 8.11 -9.52
CA PHE A 108 15.01 8.39 -9.20
C PHE A 108 14.81 8.61 -7.70
N TYR A 109 14.26 9.75 -7.32
CA TYR A 109 14.12 10.13 -5.90
C TYR A 109 12.98 9.37 -5.21
N ASP A 110 11.98 8.90 -5.95
CA ASP A 110 10.96 7.99 -5.44
C ASP A 110 11.52 6.59 -5.14
N ASP A 111 12.38 6.03 -6.01
CA ASP A 111 13.10 4.78 -5.71
C ASP A 111 13.87 4.86 -4.40
N GLU A 112 14.57 5.98 -4.19
CA GLU A 112 15.27 6.30 -2.94
C GLU A 112 14.30 6.39 -1.74
N GLY A 113 13.17 7.10 -1.91
CA GLY A 113 12.14 7.19 -0.88
C GLY A 113 11.56 5.85 -0.46
N TRP A 114 11.38 4.92 -1.40
CA TRP A 114 10.95 3.55 -1.10
C TRP A 114 11.96 2.81 -0.22
N TRP A 115 13.26 2.90 -0.54
CA TRP A 115 14.31 2.28 0.27
C TRP A 115 14.44 2.91 1.64
N ALA A 116 14.35 4.25 1.75
CA ALA A 116 14.35 4.94 3.02
C ALA A 116 13.21 4.45 3.93
N MET A 117 11.99 4.30 3.40
CA MET A 117 10.87 3.74 4.17
C MET A 117 11.08 2.26 4.54
N GLY A 118 11.59 1.43 3.62
CA GLY A 118 11.95 0.04 3.93
C GLY A 118 12.96 -0.07 5.08
N LEU A 119 13.96 0.82 5.11
CA LEU A 119 14.98 0.88 6.15
C LEU A 119 14.44 1.42 7.48
N ILE A 120 13.59 2.44 7.47
CA ILE A 120 12.95 2.96 8.69
C ILE A 120 12.07 1.88 9.33
N HIS A 121 11.28 1.15 8.54
CA HIS A 121 10.48 0.05 9.08
C HIS A 121 11.36 -1.12 9.55
N SER A 122 12.47 -1.38 8.86
CA SER A 122 13.47 -2.37 9.29
C SER A 122 14.11 -1.98 10.63
N TYR A 123 14.38 -0.69 10.85
CA TYR A 123 14.80 -0.16 12.14
C TYR A 123 13.72 -0.42 13.20
N ASP A 124 12.47 -0.02 12.93
CA ASP A 124 11.35 -0.22 13.87
C ASP A 124 11.16 -1.72 14.23
N ALA A 125 11.45 -2.64 13.30
CA ALA A 125 11.33 -4.08 13.50
C ALA A 125 12.51 -4.73 14.26
N THR A 126 13.72 -4.15 14.20
CA THR A 126 14.95 -4.81 14.67
C THR A 126 15.73 -4.03 15.73
N GLY A 127 15.49 -2.72 15.86
CA GLY A 127 16.26 -1.80 16.70
C GLY A 127 17.68 -1.51 16.19
N ASN A 128 18.01 -1.88 14.94
CA ASN A 128 19.34 -1.63 14.39
C ASN A 128 19.47 -0.20 13.85
N GLU A 129 20.10 0.67 14.64
CA GLU A 129 20.31 2.10 14.33
C GLU A 129 20.96 2.35 12.95
N GLY A 130 21.81 1.43 12.46
CA GLY A 130 22.44 1.57 11.14
C GLY A 130 21.44 1.62 9.97
N TYR A 131 20.26 1.01 10.13
CA TYR A 131 19.18 1.12 9.14
C TYR A 131 18.58 2.53 9.11
N LEU A 132 18.36 3.13 10.29
CA LEU A 132 17.84 4.48 10.42
C LEU A 132 18.85 5.53 9.94
N GLU A 133 20.14 5.34 10.25
CA GLU A 133 21.23 6.17 9.75
C GLU A 133 21.28 6.14 8.21
N THR A 134 21.21 4.95 7.61
CA THR A 134 21.18 4.81 6.14
C THR A 134 19.96 5.50 5.53
N ALA A 135 18.77 5.39 6.16
CA ALA A 135 17.58 6.09 5.69
C ALA A 135 17.74 7.62 5.75
N ALA A 136 18.40 8.15 6.77
CA ALA A 136 18.71 9.56 6.88
C ALA A 136 19.70 10.03 5.79
N ASP A 137 20.67 9.20 5.42
CA ASP A 137 21.60 9.47 4.32
C ASP A 137 20.89 9.48 2.96
N ILE A 138 19.96 8.53 2.71
CA ILE A 138 19.12 8.54 1.50
C ILE A 138 18.28 9.82 1.47
N PHE A 139 17.66 10.19 2.58
CA PHE A 139 16.84 11.41 2.64
C PHE A 139 17.65 12.69 2.40
N LYS A 140 18.95 12.68 2.73
CA LYS A 140 19.87 13.77 2.36
C LYS A 140 20.06 13.86 0.84
N ASP A 141 20.11 12.75 0.11
CA ASP A 141 20.16 12.78 -1.36
C ASP A 141 18.83 13.25 -1.95
N MET A 142 17.69 12.78 -1.43
CA MET A 142 16.35 13.22 -1.87
C MET A 142 16.18 14.75 -1.80
N GLN A 143 16.75 15.40 -0.78
CA GLN A 143 16.74 16.87 -0.65
C GLN A 143 17.40 17.59 -1.83
N THR A 144 18.33 16.93 -2.54
CA THR A 144 18.96 17.50 -3.73
C THR A 144 17.98 17.65 -4.90
N GLY A 145 16.85 16.93 -4.87
CA GLY A 145 15.78 17.03 -5.85
C GLY A 145 14.98 18.33 -5.79
N GLY A 146 15.22 19.19 -4.78
CA GLY A 146 14.57 20.49 -4.65
C GLY A 146 14.97 21.52 -5.72
N GLY A 147 14.41 22.73 -5.59
CA GLY A 147 14.63 23.83 -6.54
C GLY A 147 13.78 23.71 -7.80
N THR A 148 12.56 23.16 -7.68
CA THR A 148 11.63 23.04 -8.79
C THR A 148 11.07 24.41 -9.19
N PRO A 149 10.56 24.58 -10.43
CA PRO A 149 9.86 25.80 -10.83
C PRO A 149 8.52 26.00 -10.08
N CYS A 150 8.07 25.01 -9.29
CA CYS A 150 6.76 24.98 -8.64
C CYS A 150 6.77 25.52 -7.21
N MET A 151 7.76 26.35 -6.88
CA MET A 151 7.89 27.04 -5.58
C MET A 151 7.85 26.07 -4.37
N GLY A 152 8.38 24.87 -4.54
CA GLY A 152 8.42 23.80 -3.54
C GLY A 152 8.43 22.42 -4.19
N GLY A 153 8.36 21.37 -3.37
CA GLY A 153 8.49 20.00 -3.83
C GLY A 153 9.89 19.66 -4.39
N ILE A 154 10.01 18.42 -4.85
CA ILE A 154 11.19 17.86 -5.49
C ILE A 154 10.85 17.32 -6.88
N PHE A 155 11.86 17.30 -7.76
CA PHE A 155 11.78 16.58 -9.02
C PHE A 155 11.66 15.07 -8.78
N TRP A 156 11.07 14.36 -9.74
CA TRP A 156 10.96 12.91 -9.74
C TRP A 156 12.34 12.24 -9.85
N SER A 157 13.23 12.82 -10.67
CA SER A 157 14.54 12.24 -10.95
C SER A 157 15.62 13.31 -11.07
N LYS A 158 16.87 12.85 -11.07
CA LYS A 158 18.09 13.68 -11.21
C LYS A 158 18.16 14.42 -12.56
N ASP A 159 17.36 14.01 -13.55
CA ASP A 159 17.17 14.73 -14.82
C ASP A 159 16.41 16.06 -14.66
N ARG A 160 15.70 16.27 -13.55
CA ARG A 160 14.98 17.51 -13.22
C ARG A 160 13.93 17.94 -14.26
N LYS A 161 13.21 16.98 -14.84
CA LYS A 161 12.21 17.23 -15.90
C LYS A 161 10.76 17.22 -15.44
N TYR A 162 10.47 16.59 -14.31
CA TYR A 162 9.09 16.34 -13.90
C TYR A 162 8.95 16.42 -12.38
N VAL A 163 7.85 17.02 -11.91
CA VAL A 163 7.47 17.09 -10.50
C VAL A 163 6.19 16.26 -10.35
N ASN A 164 6.33 15.05 -9.83
CA ASN A 164 5.23 14.10 -9.72
C ASN A 164 4.82 13.86 -8.26
N ALA A 165 3.59 13.38 -8.05
CA ALA A 165 3.05 13.17 -6.73
C ALA A 165 3.89 12.17 -5.94
N ILE A 166 4.26 11.04 -6.54
CA ILE A 166 4.92 9.95 -5.81
C ILE A 166 6.26 10.34 -5.17
N ALA A 167 7.12 11.09 -5.87
CA ALA A 167 8.39 11.54 -5.30
C ALA A 167 8.17 12.49 -4.12
N ASN A 168 7.19 13.39 -4.23
CA ASN A 168 6.88 14.38 -3.21
C ASN A 168 6.16 13.77 -2.00
N GLU A 169 5.26 12.81 -2.21
CA GLU A 169 4.62 12.06 -1.13
C GLU A 169 5.62 11.21 -0.36
N LEU A 170 6.58 10.57 -1.03
CA LEU A 170 7.65 9.82 -0.38
C LEU A 170 8.61 10.75 0.36
N TYR A 171 8.98 11.89 -0.25
CA TYR A 171 9.80 12.90 0.43
C TYR A 171 9.14 13.40 1.72
N LEU A 172 7.84 13.71 1.67
CA LEU A 172 7.04 14.03 2.85
C LEU A 172 7.02 12.88 3.87
N THR A 173 6.76 11.66 3.41
CA THR A 173 6.62 10.48 4.29
C THR A 173 7.92 10.19 5.02
N VAL A 174 9.06 10.18 4.32
CA VAL A 174 10.38 9.94 4.90
C VAL A 174 10.75 11.06 5.87
N ALA A 175 10.52 12.32 5.51
CA ALA A 175 10.74 13.45 6.41
C ALA A 175 9.95 13.31 7.72
N ALA A 176 8.65 12.99 7.64
CA ALA A 176 7.79 12.83 8.80
C ALA A 176 8.20 11.62 9.65
N ALA A 177 8.54 10.50 9.01
CA ALA A 177 8.99 9.30 9.70
C ALA A 177 10.33 9.53 10.43
N LEU A 178 11.32 10.15 9.77
CA LEU A 178 12.60 10.52 10.39
C LEU A 178 12.42 11.53 11.53
N ALA A 179 11.52 12.50 11.40
CA ALA A 179 11.22 13.44 12.49
C ALA A 179 10.71 12.73 13.76
N ASN A 180 9.95 11.66 13.58
CA ASN A 180 9.42 10.86 14.69
C ASN A 180 10.47 9.94 15.33
N ARG A 181 11.46 9.44 14.57
CA ARG A 181 12.52 8.55 15.09
C ARG A 181 13.76 9.32 15.56
N ILE A 182 14.05 10.50 14.99
CA ILE A 182 15.19 11.36 15.32
C ILE A 182 14.69 12.76 15.75
N PRO A 183 13.95 12.87 16.87
CA PRO A 183 13.30 14.11 17.28
C PRO A 183 14.28 15.24 17.67
N SER A 184 15.55 14.89 17.93
CA SER A 184 16.62 15.86 18.17
C SER A 184 16.95 16.68 16.92
N ASN A 185 16.78 16.13 15.72
CA ASN A 185 16.94 16.87 14.47
C ASN A 185 15.62 17.52 14.04
N ARG A 186 15.43 18.78 14.44
CA ARG A 186 14.21 19.55 14.14
C ARG A 186 14.01 19.86 12.66
N THR A 187 15.03 19.69 11.83
CA THR A 187 14.97 19.97 10.39
C THR A 187 13.99 19.04 9.68
N TYR A 188 13.94 17.76 10.05
CA TYR A 188 13.01 16.79 9.46
C TYR A 188 11.55 17.18 9.68
N ALA A 189 11.21 17.60 10.91
CA ALA A 189 9.88 18.09 11.24
C ALA A 189 9.50 19.32 10.42
N GLN A 190 10.44 20.28 10.29
CA GLN A 190 10.23 21.49 9.51
C GLN A 190 10.01 21.19 8.02
N ILE A 191 10.81 20.29 7.45
CA ILE A 191 10.66 19.85 6.07
C ILE A 191 9.31 19.17 5.86
N ALA A 192 8.95 18.19 6.71
CA ALA A 192 7.70 17.47 6.60
C ALA A 192 6.47 18.40 6.65
N VAL A 193 6.44 19.35 7.58
CA VAL A 193 5.34 20.31 7.69
C VAL A 193 5.27 21.24 6.46
N ASN A 194 6.42 21.73 5.98
CA ASN A 194 6.47 22.60 4.81
C ASN A 194 6.07 21.87 3.54
N GLU A 195 6.55 20.65 3.36
CA GLU A 195 6.25 19.82 2.20
C GLU A 195 4.76 19.48 2.14
N TRP A 196 4.14 19.12 3.28
CA TRP A 196 2.70 18.91 3.31
C TRP A 196 1.91 20.16 2.94
N LYS A 197 2.30 21.32 3.49
CA LYS A 197 1.66 22.60 3.14
C LYS A 197 1.78 22.90 1.64
N TRP A 198 2.95 22.66 1.05
CA TRP A 198 3.15 22.80 -0.39
C TRP A 198 2.30 21.81 -1.18
N PHE A 199 2.30 20.53 -0.79
CA PHE A 199 1.55 19.47 -1.47
C PHE A 199 0.05 19.78 -1.51
N GLN A 200 -0.52 20.27 -0.39
CA GLN A 200 -1.90 20.75 -0.32
C GLN A 200 -2.18 21.91 -1.29
N GLY A 201 -1.22 22.82 -1.46
CA GLY A 201 -1.32 23.99 -2.34
C GLY A 201 -0.95 23.71 -3.81
N SER A 202 -0.33 22.57 -4.11
CA SER A 202 0.16 22.21 -5.45
C SER A 202 -0.96 22.05 -6.48
N GLY A 203 -2.16 21.71 -6.01
CA GLY A 203 -3.30 21.35 -6.85
C GLY A 203 -3.35 19.89 -7.30
N MET A 204 -2.37 19.04 -6.93
CA MET A 204 -2.37 17.61 -7.28
C MET A 204 -3.56 16.85 -6.68
N VAL A 205 -4.05 17.26 -5.50
CA VAL A 205 -5.36 16.83 -4.97
C VAL A 205 -6.46 17.53 -5.77
N ASN A 206 -7.14 16.79 -6.64
CA ASN A 206 -8.21 17.35 -7.49
C ASN A 206 -9.54 17.51 -6.73
N GLY A 207 -10.53 18.12 -7.40
CA GLY A 207 -11.86 18.39 -6.84
C GLY A 207 -12.67 17.15 -6.43
N ARG A 208 -12.22 15.93 -6.75
CA ARG A 208 -12.82 14.67 -6.28
C ARG A 208 -12.15 14.12 -5.03
N GLY A 209 -11.12 14.80 -4.49
CA GLY A 209 -10.31 14.29 -3.39
C GLY A 209 -9.37 13.15 -3.80
N LEU A 210 -9.01 13.08 -5.08
CA LEU A 210 -8.04 12.11 -5.61
C LEU A 210 -6.77 12.83 -6.05
N ILE A 211 -5.65 12.14 -5.98
CA ILE A 211 -4.32 12.67 -6.32
C ILE A 211 -3.96 12.26 -7.74
N ASN A 212 -3.80 13.25 -8.63
CA ASN A 212 -3.28 13.04 -9.98
C ASN A 212 -1.77 12.84 -9.98
N ASP A 213 -1.24 12.33 -11.09
CA ASP A 213 0.16 11.92 -11.22
C ASP A 213 1.19 13.03 -10.92
N GLY A 214 0.89 14.30 -11.21
CA GLY A 214 1.87 15.36 -11.03
C GLY A 214 1.49 16.72 -11.56
N LEU A 215 2.52 17.54 -11.77
CA LEU A 215 2.44 18.90 -12.27
C LEU A 215 3.04 19.02 -13.67
N ASP A 216 2.41 19.83 -14.54
CA ASP A 216 2.96 20.20 -15.84
C ASP A 216 4.07 21.27 -15.74
N GLY A 217 4.64 21.67 -16.87
CA GLY A 217 5.71 22.68 -16.93
C GLY A 217 5.31 24.08 -16.42
N ASN A 218 4.01 24.35 -16.26
CA ASN A 218 3.47 25.58 -15.67
C ASN A 218 3.03 25.40 -14.21
N CYS A 219 3.41 24.28 -13.60
CA CYS A 219 3.07 23.93 -12.22
C CYS A 219 1.57 23.85 -11.99
N LYS A 220 0.83 23.33 -12.96
CA LYS A 220 -0.59 23.00 -12.85
C LYS A 220 -0.75 21.49 -12.79
N ASN A 221 -1.78 21.04 -12.06
CA ASN A 221 -2.15 19.63 -12.06
C ASN A 221 -2.35 19.15 -13.50
N ASN A 222 -1.61 18.10 -13.87
CA ASN A 222 -1.61 17.54 -15.22
C ASN A 222 -2.88 16.77 -15.59
N GLY A 223 -3.79 16.52 -14.63
CA GLY A 223 -5.04 15.80 -14.84
C GLY A 223 -4.88 14.31 -15.16
N LEU A 224 -3.67 13.76 -15.06
CA LEU A 224 -3.36 12.37 -15.40
C LEU A 224 -3.91 11.38 -14.36
N GLN A 225 -3.65 10.10 -14.57
CA GLN A 225 -4.18 8.98 -13.80
C GLN A 225 -4.04 9.18 -12.28
N THR A 226 -5.08 8.79 -11.55
CA THR A 226 -5.11 8.80 -10.08
C THR A 226 -4.76 7.41 -9.56
N TRP A 227 -3.51 6.99 -9.77
CA TRP A 227 -3.00 5.67 -9.38
C TRP A 227 -3.19 5.41 -7.89
N SER A 228 -3.48 4.16 -7.50
CA SER A 228 -3.75 3.84 -6.08
C SER A 228 -2.55 4.13 -5.18
N VAL A 229 -1.32 4.00 -5.71
CA VAL A 229 -0.08 4.26 -4.99
C VAL A 229 -0.06 5.67 -4.40
N ASN A 230 -0.42 6.68 -5.20
CA ASN A 230 -0.45 8.08 -4.73
C ASN A 230 -1.54 8.27 -3.66
N GLN A 231 -2.67 7.58 -3.82
CA GLN A 231 -3.74 7.64 -2.81
C GLN A 231 -3.32 6.99 -1.49
N GLY A 232 -2.29 6.15 -1.50
CA GLY A 232 -1.76 5.43 -0.34
C GLY A 232 -0.67 6.16 0.39
N VAL A 233 0.41 6.53 -0.31
CA VAL A 233 1.61 7.09 0.32
C VAL A 233 1.26 8.33 1.13
N ILE A 234 0.41 9.20 0.58
CA ILE A 234 -0.03 10.39 1.31
C ILE A 234 -0.70 10.05 2.65
N LEU A 235 -1.46 8.95 2.75
CA LEU A 235 -2.13 8.57 3.99
C LEU A 235 -1.12 8.16 5.06
N GLY A 236 -0.05 7.46 4.66
CA GLY A 236 1.07 7.13 5.54
C GLY A 236 1.78 8.39 6.05
N ALA A 237 2.08 9.33 5.16
CA ALA A 237 2.62 10.65 5.53
C ALA A 237 1.75 11.37 6.56
N LEU A 238 0.43 11.43 6.35
CA LEU A 238 -0.48 12.11 7.28
C LEU A 238 -0.60 11.39 8.62
N VAL A 239 -0.46 10.06 8.64
CA VAL A 239 -0.35 9.30 9.90
C VAL A 239 0.93 9.68 10.65
N GLU A 240 2.08 9.74 9.97
CA GLU A 240 3.34 10.17 10.59
C GLU A 240 3.27 11.63 11.09
N LEU A 241 2.70 12.54 10.30
CA LEU A 241 2.48 13.95 10.68
C LEU A 241 1.52 14.14 11.85
N SER A 242 0.65 13.16 12.12
CA SER A 242 -0.28 13.22 13.25
C SER A 242 0.40 12.98 14.60
N LYS A 243 1.62 12.42 14.60
CA LYS A 243 2.36 12.03 15.81
C LYS A 243 3.21 13.18 16.36
N GLY A 244 3.53 13.08 17.65
CA GLY A 244 4.55 13.90 18.30
C GLY A 244 4.28 15.41 18.25
N SER A 245 5.35 16.19 18.08
CA SER A 245 5.31 17.66 17.99
C SER A 245 5.09 18.19 16.56
N LEU A 246 4.53 17.37 15.66
CA LEU A 246 4.25 17.74 14.28
C LEU A 246 2.91 18.49 14.19
N LEU A 247 1.93 17.97 13.45
CA LEU A 247 0.64 18.64 13.23
C LEU A 247 -0.48 18.14 14.15
N GLY A 248 -0.23 17.07 14.90
CA GLY A 248 -1.22 16.46 15.80
C GLY A 248 -2.42 15.87 15.05
N GLY A 249 -3.43 15.43 15.81
CA GLY A 249 -4.57 14.65 15.27
C GLY A 249 -5.45 15.36 14.23
N SER A 250 -5.32 16.67 14.03
CA SER A 250 -6.15 17.43 13.08
C SER A 250 -6.00 16.96 11.63
N VAL A 251 -4.80 16.52 11.26
CA VAL A 251 -4.46 16.06 9.90
C VAL A 251 -5.15 14.73 9.53
N LEU A 252 -5.58 13.94 10.52
CA LEU A 252 -6.23 12.65 10.32
C LEU A 252 -7.63 12.77 9.71
N ASN A 253 -8.31 13.91 9.89
CA ASN A 253 -9.60 14.17 9.21
C ASN A 253 -9.42 14.31 7.69
N THR A 254 -8.33 14.96 7.26
CA THR A 254 -7.95 15.03 5.85
C THR A 254 -7.62 13.64 5.33
N ALA A 255 -6.80 12.88 6.05
CA ALA A 255 -6.46 11.51 5.67
C ALA A 255 -7.70 10.62 5.51
N ARG A 256 -8.64 10.65 6.47
CA ARG A 256 -9.91 9.92 6.38
C ARG A 256 -10.72 10.33 5.14
N THR A 257 -10.79 11.62 4.83
CA THR A 257 -11.54 12.13 3.67
C THR A 257 -10.94 11.64 2.36
N LEU A 258 -9.62 11.75 2.21
CA LEU A 258 -8.90 11.27 1.02
C LEU A 258 -9.04 9.74 0.88
N ALA A 259 -8.90 8.99 1.97
CA ALA A 259 -9.07 7.54 1.97
C ALA A 259 -10.46 7.13 1.49
N LYS A 260 -11.54 7.76 1.99
CA LYS A 260 -12.91 7.44 1.57
C LYS A 260 -13.17 7.82 0.10
N ALA A 261 -12.60 8.93 -0.38
CA ALA A 261 -12.68 9.31 -1.79
C ALA A 261 -11.99 8.27 -2.69
N ALA A 262 -10.77 7.85 -2.33
CA ALA A 262 -10.00 6.84 -3.05
C ALA A 262 -10.68 5.48 -3.04
N ILE A 263 -11.17 4.99 -1.89
CA ILE A 263 -11.91 3.73 -1.79
C ILE A 263 -13.13 3.76 -2.71
N LYS A 264 -13.90 4.85 -2.71
CA LYS A 264 -15.07 5.00 -3.58
C LYS A 264 -14.70 4.97 -5.07
N ALA A 265 -13.60 5.60 -5.45
CA ALA A 265 -13.18 5.72 -6.84
C ALA A 265 -12.52 4.45 -7.40
N LEU A 266 -11.78 3.73 -6.56
CA LEU A 266 -10.94 2.59 -6.95
C LEU A 266 -11.53 1.24 -6.55
N SER A 267 -12.84 1.17 -6.29
CA SER A 267 -13.53 -0.10 -6.03
C SER A 267 -14.33 -0.54 -7.26
N ASN A 268 -14.28 -1.83 -7.59
CA ASN A 268 -15.22 -2.43 -8.52
C ASN A 268 -16.61 -2.62 -7.88
N GLN A 269 -17.54 -3.24 -8.62
CA GLN A 269 -18.92 -3.47 -8.15
C GLN A 269 -19.01 -4.37 -6.91
N ASP A 270 -18.03 -5.25 -6.69
CA ASP A 270 -17.94 -6.13 -5.52
C ASP A 270 -17.25 -5.45 -4.32
N GLY A 271 -16.83 -4.19 -4.46
CA GLY A 271 -16.08 -3.47 -3.44
C GLY A 271 -14.62 -3.91 -3.32
N ILE A 272 -14.06 -4.50 -4.38
CA ILE A 272 -12.65 -4.93 -4.47
C ILE A 272 -11.84 -3.84 -5.16
N LEU A 273 -10.65 -3.58 -4.61
CA LEU A 273 -9.69 -2.60 -5.10
C LEU A 273 -9.23 -2.94 -6.52
N VAL A 274 -9.35 -1.96 -7.40
CA VAL A 274 -8.86 -2.00 -8.78
C VAL A 274 -7.97 -0.82 -9.10
N GLU A 275 -7.04 -0.98 -10.04
CA GLU A 275 -6.30 0.15 -10.57
C GLU A 275 -7.19 1.07 -11.41
N THR A 276 -6.80 2.35 -11.50
CA THR A 276 -7.60 3.39 -12.18
C THR A 276 -7.83 3.09 -13.67
N ASP A 277 -6.92 2.37 -14.32
CA ASP A 277 -7.01 1.97 -15.72
C ASP A 277 -7.51 0.52 -15.89
N LYS A 278 -7.81 -0.16 -14.78
CA LYS A 278 -8.27 -1.55 -14.72
C LYS A 278 -7.30 -2.52 -15.42
N CYS A 279 -6.01 -2.22 -15.42
CA CYS A 279 -5.00 -3.01 -16.12
C CYS A 279 -5.00 -4.49 -15.70
N GLU A 280 -5.45 -4.82 -14.49
CA GLU A 280 -5.55 -6.20 -13.99
C GLU A 280 -6.64 -7.03 -14.69
N THR A 281 -7.48 -6.39 -15.51
CA THR A 281 -8.49 -7.08 -16.33
C THR A 281 -8.04 -7.28 -17.77
N GLN A 282 -6.86 -6.77 -18.14
CA GLN A 282 -6.34 -6.76 -19.50
C GLN A 282 -5.39 -7.95 -19.75
N ALA A 283 -5.17 -8.29 -21.01
CA ALA A 283 -4.36 -9.45 -21.41
C ALA A 283 -2.89 -9.39 -20.93
N ASN A 284 -2.30 -8.19 -20.87
CA ASN A 284 -0.95 -7.96 -20.36
C ASN A 284 -0.91 -7.82 -18.82
N ALA A 285 -2.07 -7.73 -18.16
CA ALA A 285 -2.24 -7.73 -16.70
C ALA A 285 -1.28 -6.77 -15.98
N CYS A 286 -1.40 -5.48 -16.31
CA CYS A 286 -0.60 -4.37 -15.77
C CYS A 286 0.89 -4.35 -16.18
N GLY A 287 1.44 -3.14 -16.31
CA GLY A 287 2.89 -2.94 -16.29
C GLY A 287 3.49 -3.40 -14.95
N PHE A 288 4.79 -3.69 -14.93
CA PHE A 288 5.44 -4.26 -13.75
C PHE A 288 5.27 -3.40 -12.49
N ASP A 289 5.34 -2.06 -12.62
CA ASP A 289 5.14 -1.12 -11.53
C ASP A 289 3.70 -1.14 -10.97
N ALA A 290 2.72 -1.08 -11.87
CA ALA A 290 1.30 -1.04 -11.51
C ALA A 290 0.84 -2.30 -10.75
N LYS A 291 1.57 -3.41 -10.85
CA LYS A 291 1.31 -4.61 -10.05
C LYS A 291 1.53 -4.42 -8.55
N GLN A 292 2.32 -3.43 -8.13
CA GLN A 292 2.63 -3.14 -6.72
C GLN A 292 1.72 -2.09 -6.08
N PHE A 293 1.09 -1.24 -6.89
CA PHE A 293 0.43 -0.01 -6.43
C PHE A 293 -0.72 -0.24 -5.44
N LYS A 294 -1.56 -1.26 -5.68
CA LYS A 294 -2.67 -1.63 -4.77
C LYS A 294 -2.18 -1.99 -3.36
N GLY A 295 -1.06 -2.68 -3.26
CA GLY A 295 -0.44 -3.10 -2.00
C GLY A 295 -0.02 -1.91 -1.16
N VAL A 296 0.65 -0.94 -1.78
CA VAL A 296 1.00 0.32 -1.13
C VAL A 296 -0.25 1.02 -0.59
N PHE A 297 -1.32 1.08 -1.39
CA PHE A 297 -2.55 1.73 -0.96
C PHE A 297 -3.15 1.05 0.27
N ILE A 298 -3.34 -0.26 0.23
CA ILE A 298 -3.98 -0.99 1.32
C ILE A 298 -3.11 -1.04 2.59
N ARG A 299 -1.78 -1.10 2.45
CA ARG A 299 -0.83 -1.00 3.57
C ARG A 299 -1.00 0.31 4.34
N ASN A 300 -1.11 1.42 3.61
CA ASN A 300 -1.28 2.74 4.19
C ASN A 300 -2.69 2.97 4.77
N LEU A 301 -3.73 2.39 4.17
CA LEU A 301 -5.05 2.31 4.82
C LEU A 301 -4.97 1.57 6.15
N GLY A 302 -4.16 0.51 6.23
CA GLY A 302 -3.87 -0.20 7.48
C GLY A 302 -3.24 0.70 8.55
N TYR A 303 -2.22 1.50 8.20
CA TYR A 303 -1.63 2.48 9.14
C TYR A 303 -2.67 3.49 9.63
N LEU A 304 -3.44 4.07 8.70
CA LEU A 304 -4.45 5.06 9.03
C LEU A 304 -5.51 4.48 9.96
N ASN A 305 -6.07 3.32 9.59
CA ASN A 305 -7.15 2.71 10.34
C ASN A 305 -6.74 2.27 11.75
N GLN A 306 -5.47 1.88 11.95
CA GLN A 306 -4.93 1.58 13.27
C GLN A 306 -5.03 2.77 14.22
N VAL A 307 -4.95 4.01 13.70
CA VAL A 307 -5.02 5.24 14.49
C VAL A 307 -6.46 5.74 14.62
N ILE A 308 -7.27 5.68 13.55
CA ILE A 308 -8.59 6.32 13.53
C ILE A 308 -9.77 5.38 13.80
N GLY A 309 -9.58 4.07 13.73
CA GLY A 309 -10.61 3.05 13.99
C GLY A 309 -11.88 3.20 13.13
N ASP A 310 -11.75 3.52 11.85
CA ASP A 310 -12.90 3.74 10.96
C ASP A 310 -13.45 2.40 10.42
N GLY A 311 -14.72 2.10 10.75
CA GLY A 311 -15.35 0.83 10.40
C GLY A 311 -15.43 0.55 8.89
N ASP A 312 -15.59 1.58 8.06
CA ASP A 312 -15.70 1.43 6.61
C ASP A 312 -14.34 1.06 6.00
N ILE A 313 -13.28 1.73 6.46
CA ILE A 313 -11.91 1.45 6.01
C ILE A 313 -11.50 0.05 6.47
N ARG A 314 -11.80 -0.31 7.72
CA ARG A 314 -11.59 -1.68 8.22
C ARG A 314 -12.28 -2.70 7.33
N ALA A 315 -13.57 -2.52 7.05
CA ALA A 315 -14.34 -3.45 6.23
C ALA A 315 -13.78 -3.57 4.80
N PHE A 316 -13.30 -2.46 4.22
CA PHE A 316 -12.66 -2.47 2.90
C PHE A 316 -11.36 -3.28 2.90
N ILE A 317 -10.49 -3.11 3.91
CA ILE A 317 -9.24 -3.86 4.03
C ILE A 317 -9.52 -5.37 4.11
N LEU A 318 -10.41 -5.78 5.02
CA LEU A 318 -10.74 -7.18 5.25
C LEU A 318 -11.35 -7.83 4.00
N ARG A 319 -12.28 -7.14 3.33
CA ARG A 319 -12.89 -7.64 2.09
C ARG A 319 -11.86 -7.91 0.99
N ASN A 320 -10.88 -7.03 0.83
CA ASN A 320 -9.83 -7.20 -0.16
C ASN A 320 -8.89 -8.35 0.18
N ALA A 321 -8.50 -8.50 1.45
CA ALA A 321 -7.68 -9.62 1.90
C ALA A 321 -8.39 -10.98 1.69
N ASP A 322 -9.67 -11.08 2.07
CA ASP A 322 -10.46 -12.29 1.83
C ASP A 322 -10.58 -12.59 0.32
N SER A 323 -10.81 -11.56 -0.52
CA SER A 323 -10.89 -11.74 -1.98
C SER A 323 -9.57 -12.22 -2.58
N VAL A 324 -8.43 -11.69 -2.13
CA VAL A 324 -7.10 -12.16 -2.53
C VAL A 324 -6.94 -13.65 -2.25
N LEU A 325 -7.28 -14.08 -1.03
CA LEU A 325 -7.11 -15.48 -0.60
C LEU A 325 -8.00 -16.47 -1.36
N ILE A 326 -9.20 -16.03 -1.76
CA ILE A 326 -10.22 -16.86 -2.41
C ILE A 326 -10.09 -16.85 -3.93
N LYS A 327 -9.78 -15.69 -4.53
CA LYS A 327 -9.93 -15.46 -5.97
C LYS A 327 -8.62 -15.17 -6.71
N ASP A 328 -7.60 -14.69 -6.01
CA ASP A 328 -6.31 -14.27 -6.59
C ASP A 328 -5.12 -15.04 -6.00
N ARG A 329 -5.33 -16.32 -5.71
CA ARG A 329 -4.30 -17.23 -5.18
C ARG A 329 -4.35 -18.56 -5.91
N ASP A 330 -3.20 -19.00 -6.41
CA ASP A 330 -3.08 -20.31 -7.07
C ASP A 330 -2.82 -21.46 -6.08
N SER A 331 -2.75 -22.70 -6.59
CA SER A 331 -2.51 -23.90 -5.77
C SER A 331 -1.14 -23.94 -5.09
N ASN A 332 -0.19 -23.10 -5.53
CA ASN A 332 1.14 -22.95 -4.95
C ASN A 332 1.23 -21.73 -4.01
N ASN A 333 0.08 -21.15 -3.62
CA ASN A 333 -0.04 -19.94 -2.82
C ASN A 333 0.55 -18.68 -3.48
N ARG A 334 0.78 -18.67 -4.79
CA ARG A 334 1.21 -17.46 -5.50
C ARG A 334 -0.02 -16.57 -5.72
N MET A 335 0.12 -15.30 -5.40
CA MET A 335 -0.93 -14.31 -5.57
C MET A 335 -0.61 -13.37 -6.73
N GLY A 336 -1.65 -12.98 -7.47
CA GLY A 336 -1.55 -12.20 -8.69
C GLY A 336 -1.86 -10.72 -8.48
N VAL A 337 -2.16 -10.05 -9.60
CA VAL A 337 -2.56 -8.63 -9.60
C VAL A 337 -4.08 -8.46 -9.58
N ALA A 338 -4.84 -9.49 -9.97
CA ALA A 338 -6.28 -9.41 -10.13
C ALA A 338 -6.99 -9.87 -8.86
N TRP A 339 -7.06 -9.00 -7.85
CA TRP A 339 -7.64 -9.32 -6.52
C TRP A 339 -9.11 -9.75 -6.57
N ALA A 340 -9.85 -9.42 -7.64
CA ALA A 340 -11.20 -9.88 -7.90
C ALA A 340 -11.29 -11.27 -8.58
N GLY A 341 -10.13 -11.83 -8.94
CA GLY A 341 -9.94 -13.08 -9.65
C GLY A 341 -10.24 -13.04 -11.15
N PRO A 342 -9.87 -14.11 -11.87
CA PRO A 342 -9.02 -15.21 -11.41
C PRO A 342 -7.55 -14.77 -11.25
N VAL A 343 -6.75 -15.58 -10.54
CA VAL A 343 -5.31 -15.33 -10.38
C VAL A 343 -4.59 -15.25 -11.71
N ILE A 344 -3.92 -14.12 -11.96
CA ILE A 344 -3.10 -13.88 -13.16
C ILE A 344 -1.84 -13.11 -12.82
N ALA A 345 -0.82 -13.26 -13.67
CA ALA A 345 0.40 -12.46 -13.67
C ALA A 345 1.18 -12.42 -12.33
N ALA A 346 1.14 -13.52 -11.57
CA ALA A 346 1.86 -13.68 -10.32
C ALA A 346 3.39 -13.59 -10.51
N ASN A 347 3.99 -12.63 -9.82
CA ASN A 347 5.41 -12.36 -9.70
C ASN A 347 5.69 -11.72 -8.33
N GLY A 348 6.95 -11.40 -8.01
CA GLY A 348 7.31 -10.80 -6.72
C GLY A 348 6.56 -9.49 -6.44
N ALA A 349 6.35 -8.65 -7.45
CA ALA A 349 5.63 -7.38 -7.29
C ALA A 349 4.13 -7.57 -6.97
N SER A 350 3.42 -8.32 -7.80
CA SER A 350 2.00 -8.62 -7.59
C SER A 350 1.76 -9.43 -6.30
N HIS A 351 2.62 -10.40 -6.01
CA HIS A 351 2.55 -11.17 -4.79
C HIS A 351 2.82 -10.31 -3.55
N GLY A 352 3.85 -9.46 -3.58
CA GLY A 352 4.14 -8.50 -2.52
C GLY A 352 2.97 -7.55 -2.28
N SER A 353 2.33 -7.09 -3.36
CA SER A 353 1.12 -6.26 -3.30
C SER A 353 -0.03 -6.96 -2.60
N ALA A 354 -0.33 -8.21 -2.98
CA ALA A 354 -1.37 -9.01 -2.35
C ALA A 354 -1.04 -9.33 -0.88
N LEU A 355 0.24 -9.55 -0.56
CA LEU A 355 0.71 -9.77 0.80
C LEU A 355 0.50 -8.54 1.70
N ASP A 356 0.68 -7.31 1.18
CA ASP A 356 0.34 -6.08 1.92
C ASP A 356 -1.13 -6.07 2.38
N ALA A 357 -2.06 -6.62 1.58
CA ALA A 357 -3.47 -6.75 1.97
C ALA A 357 -3.65 -7.68 3.18
N LEU A 358 -2.94 -8.81 3.22
CA LEU A 358 -3.00 -9.77 4.33
C LEU A 358 -2.38 -9.19 5.60
N VAL A 359 -1.25 -8.49 5.48
CA VAL A 359 -0.60 -7.81 6.61
C VAL A 359 -1.47 -6.67 7.14
N ALA A 360 -2.08 -5.88 6.26
CA ALA A 360 -3.04 -4.84 6.65
C ALA A 360 -4.28 -5.43 7.34
N ALA A 361 -4.80 -6.56 6.86
CA ALA A 361 -5.90 -7.26 7.50
C ALA A 361 -5.52 -7.76 8.90
N ALA A 362 -4.37 -8.40 9.07
CA ALA A 362 -3.87 -8.83 10.38
C ALA A 362 -3.70 -7.66 11.38
N ARG A 363 -3.41 -6.45 10.88
CA ARG A 363 -3.31 -5.22 11.70
C ARG A 363 -4.67 -4.77 12.24
N VAL A 364 -5.73 -4.88 11.45
CA VAL A 364 -7.05 -4.30 11.76
C VAL A 364 -8.12 -5.31 12.18
N ALA A 365 -7.85 -6.61 12.02
CA ALA A 365 -8.78 -7.70 12.33
C ALA A 365 -9.09 -7.83 13.83
#